data_AF-A0A542YQA0-F1
#
_entry.id   AF-A0A542YQA0-F1
#
_cell.length_a   1.000
_cell.length_b   1.000
_cell.length_c   1.000
_cell.angle_alpha   90.00
_cell.angle_beta   90.00
_cell.angle_gamma   90.00
#
_symmetry.space_group_name_H-M   'P 1'
#
loop_
_entity.id
_entity.type
_entity.pdbx_description
1 polymer ?
#
loop_
_entity_poly.entity_id
_entity_poly.type
_entity_poly.pdbx_seq_one_letter_code
_entity_poly.pdbx_strand_id
1 'polypeptide(L)'
;MTPSSPTAPPAGAHPRVLLAAAAAAFGEDAVVDWCCRLVGERERPDDPDLRWLGGSEDWPGYWCRVWGCRGLLYVWPPGEAGRGRTVDVVGQALRDEHWRVREMGLKVARARVLADLTGTVARLREDPNARVRAAAERALVALAAVDGPAD
;
A
#
# COMPACT_ATOMS: atom_id res chain seq x y z
N MET A 1 30.45 13.67 2.81
CA MET A 1 30.14 12.83 1.63
C MET A 1 28.64 12.71 1.55
N THR A 2 27.99 13.40 0.62
CA THR A 2 26.60 13.13 0.28
C THR A 2 26.54 11.76 -0.40
N PRO A 3 25.72 10.80 0.07
CA PRO A 3 25.54 9.56 -0.68
C PRO A 3 25.00 9.90 -2.06
N SER A 4 25.67 9.45 -3.12
CA SER A 4 25.16 9.58 -4.48
C SER A 4 23.80 8.91 -4.56
N SER A 5 22.80 9.65 -5.04
CA SER A 5 21.47 9.10 -5.26
C SER A 5 21.56 7.86 -6.18
N PRO A 6 20.81 6.79 -5.86
CA PRO A 6 20.89 5.54 -6.62
C PRO A 6 20.51 5.73 -8.09
N THR A 7 21.19 4.98 -8.94
CA THR A 7 21.16 5.10 -10.41
C THR A 7 19.91 4.44 -11.00
N ALA A 8 18.77 5.14 -10.93
CA ALA A 8 17.49 4.83 -11.58
C ALA A 8 16.83 3.45 -11.26
N PRO A 9 15.50 3.34 -11.33
CA PRO A 9 14.81 2.08 -11.10
C PRO A 9 15.04 1.08 -12.24
N PRO A 10 15.06 -0.25 -11.98
CA PRO A 10 15.15 -1.28 -13.00
C PRO A 10 14.03 -1.18 -14.06
N ALA A 11 14.38 -0.82 -15.30
CA ALA A 11 13.39 -0.56 -16.35
C ALA A 11 12.53 -1.79 -16.67
N GLY A 12 11.20 -1.60 -16.78
CA GLY A 12 10.25 -2.65 -17.14
C GLY A 12 10.08 -3.77 -16.10
N ALA A 13 10.71 -3.67 -14.93
CA ALA A 13 10.65 -4.71 -13.92
C ALA A 13 9.27 -4.78 -13.24
N HIS A 14 8.92 -5.97 -12.75
CA HIS A 14 7.69 -6.16 -11.98
C HIS A 14 7.73 -5.31 -10.69
N PRO A 15 6.60 -4.74 -10.20
CA PRO A 15 6.58 -3.89 -9.00
C PRO A 15 7.27 -4.48 -7.76
N ARG A 16 7.19 -5.80 -7.54
CA ARG A 16 7.94 -6.47 -6.46
C ARG A 16 9.45 -6.23 -6.55
N VAL A 17 10.02 -6.31 -7.76
CA VAL A 17 11.45 -6.11 -8.01
C VAL A 17 11.82 -4.63 -7.83
N LEU A 18 10.97 -3.74 -8.34
CA LEU A 18 11.15 -2.30 -8.18
C LEU A 18 11.17 -1.89 -6.71
N LEU A 19 10.23 -2.38 -5.90
CA LEU A 19 10.13 -2.05 -4.48
C LEU A 19 11.27 -2.67 -3.66
N ALA A 20 11.72 -3.88 -4.01
CA ALA A 20 12.90 -4.47 -3.39
C ALA A 20 14.17 -3.64 -3.69
N ALA A 21 14.31 -3.18 -4.94
CA ALA A 21 15.41 -2.30 -5.34
C ALA A 21 15.31 -0.93 -4.64
N ALA A 22 14.11 -0.36 -4.51
CA ALA A 22 13.88 0.88 -3.79
C ALA A 22 14.26 0.75 -2.30
N ALA A 23 13.85 -0.34 -1.64
CA ALA A 23 14.19 -0.60 -0.25
C ALA A 23 15.71 -0.73 -0.05
N ALA A 24 16.40 -1.40 -0.98
CA ALA A 24 17.87 -1.49 -0.95
C ALA A 24 18.55 -0.13 -1.15
N ALA A 25 17.94 0.76 -1.94
CA ALA A 25 18.54 2.03 -2.33
C ALA A 25 18.26 3.16 -1.32
N PHE A 26 17.09 3.16 -0.69
CA PHE A 26 16.62 4.23 0.19
C PHE A 26 16.44 3.80 1.65
N GLY A 27 16.48 2.50 1.93
CA GLY A 27 16.10 1.93 3.22
C GLY A 27 14.61 1.58 3.28
N GLU A 28 14.28 0.43 3.88
CA GLU A 28 12.92 -0.08 3.93
C GLU A 28 11.94 0.86 4.63
N ASP A 29 12.31 1.40 5.80
CA ASP A 29 11.49 2.35 6.55
C ASP A 29 11.22 3.63 5.76
N ALA A 30 12.21 4.13 5.02
CA ALA A 30 12.05 5.32 4.19
C ALA A 30 11.05 5.08 3.04
N VAL A 31 11.08 3.89 2.42
CA VAL A 31 10.12 3.51 1.38
C VAL A 31 8.73 3.29 1.96
N VAL A 32 8.62 2.68 3.14
CA VAL A 32 7.34 2.55 3.86
C VAL A 32 6.74 3.92 4.17
N ASP A 33 7.54 4.84 4.71
CA ASP A 33 7.09 6.19 5.03
C ASP A 33 6.68 6.95 3.77
N TRP A 34 7.42 6.77 2.67
CA TRP A 34 7.07 7.33 1.36
C TRP A 34 5.72 6.82 0.88
N CYS A 35 5.52 5.50 0.90
CA CYS A 35 4.24 4.91 0.54
C CYS A 35 3.11 5.43 1.43
N CYS A 36 3.36 5.61 2.73
CA CYS A 36 2.36 6.17 3.65
C CYS A 36 2.00 7.62 3.33
N ARG A 37 2.98 8.44 2.95
CA ARG A 37 2.75 9.82 2.52
C ARG A 37 1.93 9.88 1.23
N LEU A 38 2.28 9.07 0.24
CA LEU A 38 1.54 9.01 -1.02
C LEU A 38 0.07 8.66 -0.78
N VAL A 39 -0.23 7.64 0.04
CA VAL A 39 -1.62 7.25 0.37
C VAL A 39 -2.35 8.36 1.12
N GLY A 40 -1.64 9.07 2.01
CA GLY A 40 -2.20 10.16 2.80
C GLY A 40 -2.22 11.52 2.12
N GLU A 41 -1.92 11.61 0.81
CA GLU A 41 -1.84 12.87 0.05
C GLU A 41 -0.87 13.88 0.65
N ARG A 42 0.29 13.39 1.09
CA ARG A 42 1.38 14.19 1.70
C ARG A 42 2.67 14.08 0.91
N GLU A 43 2.57 14.08 -0.42
CA GLU A 43 3.70 14.13 -1.35
C GLU A 43 4.63 15.30 -1.02
N ARG A 44 5.92 15.10 -1.23
CA ARG A 44 6.96 16.11 -1.03
C ARG A 44 7.74 16.37 -2.32
N PRO A 45 8.23 17.60 -2.54
CA PRO A 45 9.06 17.92 -3.71
C PRO A 45 10.34 17.09 -3.82
N ASP A 46 10.83 16.53 -2.71
CA ASP A 46 12.04 15.70 -2.61
C ASP A 46 11.75 14.20 -2.53
N ASP A 47 10.49 13.77 -2.75
CA ASP A 47 10.17 12.34 -2.82
C ASP A 47 10.90 11.67 -4.00
N PRO A 48 11.27 10.37 -3.88
CA PRO A 48 11.90 9.65 -4.97
C PRO A 48 11.02 9.58 -6.22
N ASP A 49 11.65 9.33 -7.36
CA ASP A 49 10.96 9.11 -8.63
C ASP A 49 9.92 7.97 -8.53
N LEU A 50 8.66 8.24 -8.88
CA LEU A 50 7.55 7.28 -8.81
C LEU A 50 7.78 6.00 -9.63
N ARG A 51 8.71 6.00 -10.60
CA ARG A 51 9.13 4.80 -11.33
C ARG A 51 9.71 3.72 -10.41
N TRP A 52 10.25 4.06 -9.25
CA TRP A 52 10.64 3.09 -8.21
C TRP A 52 9.45 2.31 -7.63
N LEU A 53 8.22 2.83 -7.77
CA LEU A 53 7.00 2.14 -7.40
C LEU A 53 6.29 1.52 -8.61
N GLY A 54 6.84 1.69 -9.81
CA GLY A 54 6.20 1.37 -11.10
C GLY A 54 5.10 2.38 -11.49
N GLY A 55 5.21 3.62 -11.04
CA GLY A 55 4.34 4.74 -11.36
C GLY A 55 4.95 5.72 -12.37
N SER A 56 4.21 6.78 -12.67
CA SER A 56 4.62 7.89 -13.55
C SER A 56 3.86 9.17 -13.15
N GLU A 57 4.47 10.34 -13.35
CA GLU A 57 3.80 11.63 -13.09
C GLU A 57 2.73 11.99 -14.13
N ASP A 58 2.66 11.25 -15.24
CA ASP A 58 1.73 11.50 -16.35
C ASP A 58 0.29 11.05 -16.09
N TRP A 59 0.03 10.42 -14.93
CA TRP A 59 -1.29 9.90 -14.57
C TRP A 59 -2.03 10.84 -13.62
N PRO A 60 -3.38 10.76 -13.56
CA PRO A 60 -4.15 11.51 -12.57
C PRO A 60 -3.66 11.30 -11.14
N GLY A 61 -3.67 12.36 -10.32
CA GLY A 61 -3.03 12.38 -9.00
C GLY A 61 -3.44 11.25 -8.04
N TYR A 62 -4.67 10.73 -8.13
CA TYR A 62 -5.09 9.60 -7.30
C TYR A 62 -4.24 8.33 -7.48
N TRP A 63 -3.53 8.21 -8.60
CA TRP A 63 -2.62 7.08 -8.84
C TRP A 63 -1.44 7.05 -7.88
N CYS A 64 -0.99 8.20 -7.35
CA CYS A 64 0.01 8.25 -6.29
C CYS A 64 -0.43 7.40 -5.09
N ARG A 65 -1.69 7.52 -4.65
CA ARG A 65 -2.26 6.70 -3.57
C ARG A 65 -2.31 5.21 -3.91
N VAL A 66 -2.64 4.88 -5.16
CA VAL A 66 -2.62 3.48 -5.64
C VAL A 66 -1.21 2.91 -5.58
N TRP A 67 -0.20 3.67 -5.98
CA TRP A 67 1.20 3.24 -5.96
C TRP A 67 1.76 3.15 -4.54
N GLY A 68 1.39 4.08 -3.66
CA GLY A 68 1.68 3.97 -2.22
C GLY A 68 1.09 2.69 -1.63
N CYS A 69 -0.19 2.40 -1.86
CA CYS A 69 -0.79 1.13 -1.42
C CYS A 69 -0.07 -0.10 -2.01
N ARG A 70 0.30 -0.05 -3.30
CA ARG A 70 1.06 -1.13 -3.94
C ARG A 70 2.44 -1.31 -3.31
N GLY A 71 3.10 -0.23 -2.92
CA GLY A 71 4.37 -0.29 -2.20
C GLY A 71 4.23 -1.05 -0.90
N LEU A 72 3.18 -0.76 -0.11
CA LEU A 72 2.86 -1.45 1.15
C LEU A 72 2.54 -2.96 0.98
N LEU A 73 2.23 -3.43 -0.23
CA LEU A 73 2.14 -4.88 -0.51
C LEU A 73 3.50 -5.58 -0.47
N TYR A 74 4.58 -4.86 -0.77
CA TYR A 74 5.91 -5.44 -0.94
C TYR A 74 6.87 -5.03 0.17
N VAL A 75 6.80 -3.79 0.66
CA VAL A 75 7.53 -3.32 1.83
C VAL A 75 6.56 -3.10 2.99
N TRP A 76 6.96 -3.39 4.22
CA TRP A 76 6.10 -3.22 5.39
C TRP A 76 6.94 -3.06 6.64
N PRO A 77 6.57 -2.14 7.55
CA PRO A 77 7.41 -1.84 8.68
C PRO A 77 7.60 -3.07 9.59
N PRO A 78 8.81 -3.26 10.13
CA PRO A 78 9.03 -4.28 11.15
C PRO A 78 8.42 -3.86 12.49
N GLY A 79 7.81 -4.80 13.19
CA GLY A 79 7.29 -4.61 14.55
C GLY A 79 6.01 -3.77 14.66
N GLU A 80 5.51 -3.66 15.88
CA GLU A 80 4.15 -3.14 16.15
C GLU A 80 4.03 -1.61 15.97
N ALA A 81 5.07 -0.86 16.34
CA ALA A 81 5.04 0.61 16.29
C ALA A 81 4.87 1.15 14.86
N GLY A 82 5.54 0.53 13.89
CA GLY A 82 5.36 0.88 12.47
C GLY A 82 4.05 0.32 11.91
N ARG A 83 3.60 -0.85 12.38
CA ARG A 83 2.35 -1.49 11.96
C ARG A 83 1.15 -0.55 12.19
N GLY A 84 1.03 0.08 13.36
CA GLY A 84 -0.10 0.97 13.68
C GLY A 84 -0.30 2.08 12.64
N ARG A 85 0.76 2.83 12.31
CA ARG A 85 0.71 3.89 11.28
C ARG A 85 0.24 3.35 9.92
N THR A 86 0.78 2.21 9.49
CA THR A 86 0.39 1.62 8.20
C THR A 86 -1.05 1.11 8.21
N VAL A 87 -1.56 0.61 9.33
CA VAL A 87 -2.97 0.21 9.49
C VAL A 87 -3.89 1.42 9.31
N ASP A 88 -3.58 2.54 9.95
CA ASP A 88 -4.38 3.78 9.83
C ASP A 88 -4.42 4.26 8.38
N VAL A 89 -3.26 4.30 7.72
CA VAL A 89 -3.13 4.71 6.32
C VAL A 89 -3.91 3.78 5.38
N VAL A 90 -3.84 2.47 5.59
CA VAL A 90 -4.63 1.51 4.80
C VAL A 90 -6.12 1.71 5.07
N GLY A 91 -6.51 1.96 6.33
CA GLY A 91 -7.88 2.32 6.69
C GLY A 91 -8.37 3.58 5.96
N GLN A 92 -7.51 4.57 5.77
CA GLN A 92 -7.81 5.77 4.98
C GLN A 92 -8.04 5.40 3.50
N ALA A 93 -7.16 4.59 2.90
CA ALA A 93 -7.31 4.10 1.53
C ALA A 93 -8.62 3.32 1.29
N LEU A 94 -9.10 2.58 2.29
CA LEU A 94 -10.38 1.86 2.21
C LEU A 94 -11.60 2.79 2.13
N ARG A 95 -11.45 4.07 2.49
CA ARG A 95 -12.51 5.08 2.47
C ARG A 95 -12.35 6.10 1.35
N ASP A 96 -11.34 5.93 0.51
CA ASP A 96 -11.05 6.83 -0.60
C ASP A 96 -12.23 6.95 -1.56
N GLU A 97 -12.46 8.12 -2.15
CA GLU A 97 -13.48 8.35 -3.17
C GLU A 97 -13.21 7.51 -4.44
N HIS A 98 -11.95 7.23 -4.77
CA HIS A 98 -11.56 6.50 -5.97
C HIS A 98 -11.56 4.99 -5.71
N TRP A 99 -12.41 4.27 -6.42
CA TRP A 99 -12.58 2.81 -6.25
C TRP A 99 -11.25 2.03 -6.39
N ARG A 100 -10.32 2.54 -7.20
CA ARG A 100 -9.03 1.88 -7.44
C ARG A 100 -8.12 1.93 -6.23
N VAL A 101 -8.19 3.01 -5.45
CA VAL A 101 -7.46 3.15 -4.18
C VAL A 101 -8.05 2.19 -3.15
N ARG A 102 -9.39 2.15 -3.02
CA ARG A 102 -10.08 1.18 -2.15
C ARG A 102 -9.73 -0.26 -2.49
N GLU A 103 -9.76 -0.63 -3.78
CA GLU A 103 -9.37 -1.97 -4.24
C GLU A 103 -7.92 -2.30 -3.88
N MET A 104 -6.99 -1.34 -3.97
CA MET A 104 -5.59 -1.57 -3.61
C MET A 104 -5.40 -1.68 -2.10
N GLY A 105 -6.07 -0.83 -1.31
CA GLY A 105 -6.11 -0.93 0.16
C GLY A 105 -6.61 -2.29 0.63
N LEU A 106 -7.66 -2.84 -0.01
CA LEU A 106 -8.17 -4.19 0.28
C LEU A 106 -7.14 -5.29 0.04
N LYS A 107 -6.30 -5.16 -0.99
CA LYS A 107 -5.21 -6.10 -1.24
C LYS A 107 -4.16 -6.04 -0.14
N VAL A 108 -3.84 -4.84 0.36
CA VAL A 108 -2.90 -4.65 1.47
C VAL A 108 -3.48 -5.25 2.75
N ALA A 109 -4.72 -4.91 3.09
CA ALA A 109 -5.42 -5.45 4.26
C ALA A 109 -5.42 -6.98 4.27
N ARG A 110 -5.68 -7.60 3.11
CA ARG A 110 -5.59 -9.06 2.92
C ARG A 110 -4.17 -9.60 3.08
N ALA A 111 -3.19 -9.03 2.37
CA ALA A 111 -1.83 -9.55 2.33
C ALA A 111 -1.10 -9.43 3.67
N ARG A 112 -1.44 -8.41 4.45
CA ARG A 112 -0.85 -8.11 5.77
C ARG A 112 -1.74 -8.55 6.94
N VAL A 113 -2.90 -9.12 6.62
CA VAL A 113 -3.86 -9.68 7.57
C VAL A 113 -4.23 -8.66 8.67
N LEU A 114 -4.70 -7.50 8.23
CA LEU A 114 -5.04 -6.37 9.09
C LEU A 114 -6.42 -6.56 9.73
N ALA A 115 -6.53 -7.46 10.71
CA ALA A 115 -7.77 -7.80 11.40
C ALA A 115 -8.45 -6.59 12.06
N ASP A 116 -7.66 -5.58 12.46
CA ASP A 116 -8.13 -4.29 12.97
C ASP A 116 -9.09 -3.57 12.00
N LEU A 117 -8.99 -3.88 10.70
CA LEU A 117 -9.81 -3.26 9.64
C LEU A 117 -11.01 -4.12 9.23
N THR A 118 -11.25 -5.30 9.82
CA THR A 118 -12.31 -6.24 9.41
C THR A 118 -13.67 -5.57 9.26
N GLY A 119 -14.08 -4.74 10.23
CA GLY A 119 -15.36 -4.02 10.16
C GLY A 119 -15.44 -3.01 9.00
N THR A 120 -14.33 -2.37 8.65
CA THR A 120 -14.26 -1.45 7.49
C THR A 120 -14.30 -2.23 6.18
N VAL A 121 -13.58 -3.35 6.11
CA VAL A 121 -13.58 -4.26 4.95
C VAL A 121 -14.97 -4.84 4.71
N ALA A 122 -15.69 -5.23 5.76
CA ALA A 122 -17.04 -5.80 5.66
C ALA A 122 -18.03 -4.87 4.96
N ARG A 123 -17.97 -3.56 5.24
CA ARG A 123 -18.83 -2.55 4.60
C ARG A 123 -18.58 -2.43 3.09
N LEU A 124 -17.36 -2.70 2.62
CA LEU A 124 -17.01 -2.64 1.20
C LEU A 124 -17.59 -3.78 0.36
N ARG A 125 -18.27 -4.76 0.97
CA ARG A 125 -19.11 -5.73 0.25
C ARG A 125 -20.30 -5.08 -0.46
N GLU A 126 -20.69 -3.88 -0.02
CA GLU A 126 -21.77 -3.09 -0.62
C GLU A 126 -21.25 -1.96 -1.51
N ASP A 127 -19.93 -1.89 -1.76
CA ASP A 127 -19.33 -0.85 -2.60
C ASP A 127 -19.99 -0.79 -3.99
N PRO A 128 -20.26 0.39 -4.56
CA PRO A 128 -20.87 0.50 -5.89
C PRO A 128 -20.03 -0.21 -6.98
N ASN A 129 -18.71 -0.30 -6.81
CA ASN A 129 -17.82 -0.94 -7.76
C ASN A 129 -17.67 -2.45 -7.49
N ALA A 130 -18.02 -3.27 -8.48
CA ALA A 130 -17.97 -4.73 -8.37
C ALA A 130 -16.57 -5.29 -8.06
N ARG A 131 -15.50 -4.61 -8.50
CA ARG A 131 -14.13 -5.06 -8.22
C ARG A 131 -13.75 -4.86 -6.76
N VAL A 132 -14.24 -3.77 -6.16
CA VAL A 132 -14.05 -3.49 -4.73
C VAL A 132 -14.80 -4.54 -3.91
N ARG A 133 -16.07 -4.82 -4.24
CA ARG A 133 -16.84 -5.90 -3.60
C ARG A 133 -16.12 -7.24 -3.64
N ALA A 134 -15.64 -7.65 -4.82
CA ALA A 134 -14.91 -8.91 -4.98
C ALA A 134 -13.56 -8.92 -4.22
N ALA A 135 -12.89 -7.79 -4.09
CA ALA A 135 -11.67 -7.67 -3.29
C ALA A 135 -11.98 -7.73 -1.78
N ALA A 136 -13.11 -7.18 -1.34
CA ALA A 136 -13.55 -7.21 0.05
C ALA A 136 -13.84 -8.63 0.50
N GLU A 137 -14.59 -9.41 -0.30
CA GLU A 137 -14.85 -10.84 -0.02
C GLU A 137 -13.55 -11.63 0.17
N ARG A 138 -12.58 -11.46 -0.74
CA ARG A 138 -11.27 -12.14 -0.64
C ARG A 138 -10.47 -11.70 0.58
N ALA A 139 -10.60 -10.44 1.01
CA ALA A 139 -9.94 -9.94 2.19
C ALA A 139 -10.55 -10.55 3.45
N LEU A 140 -11.89 -10.57 3.58
CA LEU A 140 -12.59 -11.13 4.74
C LEU A 140 -12.27 -12.60 4.96
N VAL A 141 -12.19 -13.40 3.90
CA VAL A 141 -11.77 -14.81 4.00
C VAL A 141 -10.39 -14.94 4.65
N ALA A 142 -9.44 -14.08 4.30
CA ALA A 142 -8.11 -14.12 4.90
C ALA A 142 -8.08 -13.60 6.34
N LEU A 143 -8.88 -12.57 6.65
CA LEU A 143 -8.95 -11.98 7.99
C LEU A 143 -9.61 -12.94 9.00
N ALA A 144 -10.68 -13.64 8.59
CA ALA A 144 -11.37 -14.61 9.44
C ALA A 144 -10.51 -15.84 9.78
N ALA A 145 -9.50 -16.15 8.98
CA ALA A 145 -8.59 -17.27 9.25
C ALA A 145 -7.67 -17.02 10.46
N VAL A 146 -7.55 -15.78 10.94
CA VAL A 146 -6.76 -15.42 12.13
C VAL A 146 -7.60 -15.41 13.41
N ASP A 147 -8.92 -15.25 13.28
CA ASP A 147 -9.87 -15.27 14.41
C ASP A 147 -10.38 -16.68 14.76
N GLY A 148 -9.86 -17.73 14.10
CA GLY A 148 -10.18 -19.11 14.44
C GLY A 148 -9.71 -19.47 15.86
N PRO A 149 -10.46 -20.32 16.61
CA PRO A 149 -10.07 -20.66 17.98
C PRO A 149 -8.66 -21.25 17.98
N ALA A 150 -7.81 -20.72 18.86
CA ALA A 150 -6.60 -21.42 19.25
C ALA A 150 -7.03 -22.69 19.96
N ASP A 151 -6.93 -23.84 19.27
CA ASP A 151 -7.02 -25.16 19.89
C ASP A 151 -5.94 -25.36 20.96
#